data_AF-A0A9R0RPV2-F1
#
_entry.id   AF-A0A9R0RPV2-F1
#
_cell.length_a   1.000
_cell.length_b   1.000
_cell.length_c   1.000
_cell.angle_alpha   90.00
_cell.angle_beta   90.00
_cell.angle_gamma   90.00
#
_symmetry.space_group_name_H-M   'P 1'
#
loop_
_entity.id
_entity.type
_entity.pdbx_description
1 polymer ?
#
loop_
_entity_poly.entity_id
_entity_poly.type
_entity_poly.pdbx_seq_one_letter_code
_entity_poly.pdbx_strand_id
1 'polypeptide(L)' 'MAAPNLPLFLPVAFLLLAAAPAPSAAEKFVVGGKKNWAANVNYTTWPDQYHFHVGDWLRKHPTPPP' A
#
# COMPACT_ATOMS: atom_id res chain seq x y z
N MET A 1 -12.50 -0.95 -48.85
CA MET A 1 -12.84 -0.81 -47.42
C MET A 1 -11.85 -1.66 -46.64
N ALA A 2 -10.81 -1.05 -46.05
CA ALA A 2 -9.81 -1.79 -45.28
C ALA A 2 -10.45 -2.24 -43.96
N ALA A 3 -10.44 -3.56 -43.69
CA ALA A 3 -10.86 -4.07 -42.40
C ALA A 3 -9.90 -3.51 -41.34
N PRO A 4 -10.40 -2.88 -40.26
CA PRO A 4 -9.53 -2.34 -39.22
C PRO A 4 -8.72 -3.48 -38.60
N ASN A 5 -7.52 -3.17 -38.12
CA ASN A 5 -6.46 -4.09 -37.67
C ASN A 5 -6.80 -4.84 -36.36
N LEU A 6 -8.03 -5.31 -36.22
CA LEU A 6 -8.63 -6.00 -35.08
C LEU A 6 -7.74 -7.07 -34.43
N PRO A 7 -6.97 -7.92 -35.15
CA PRO A 7 -6.14 -8.94 -34.52
C PRO A 7 -4.95 -8.39 -33.72
N LEU A 8 -4.51 -7.15 -33.98
CA LEU A 8 -3.42 -6.50 -33.23
C LEU A 8 -3.91 -5.70 -32.02
N PHE A 9 -5.15 -5.21 -32.03
CA PHE A 9 -5.69 -4.41 -30.93
C PHE A 9 -5.93 -5.22 -29.66
N LEU A 10 -6.42 -6.46 -29.79
CA LEU A 10 -6.69 -7.36 -28.67
C LEU A 10 -5.45 -7.67 -27.81
N PRO A 11 -4.32 -8.14 -28.37
CA PRO A 11 -3.12 -8.41 -27.57
C PRO A 11 -2.50 -7.14 -26.98
N VAL A 12 -2.57 -6.01 -27.70
CA VAL A 12 -2.07 -4.72 -27.20
C VAL A 12 -2.91 -4.21 -26.03
N ALA A 13 -4.24 -4.28 -26.13
CA ALA A 13 -5.14 -3.92 -25.04
C ALA A 13 -4.92 -4.81 -23.80
N PHE A 14 -4.67 -6.10 -24.01
CA PHE A 14 -4.39 -7.03 -22.93
C PHE A 14 -3.06 -6.73 -22.22
N LEU A 15 -2.00 -6.43 -22.99
CA LEU A 15 -0.71 -6.00 -22.44
C LEU A 15 -0.82 -4.69 -21.66
N LEU A 16 -1.60 -3.72 -22.15
CA LEU A 16 -1.85 -2.46 -21.47
C LEU A 16 -2.60 -2.66 -20.14
N LEU A 17 -3.58 -3.57 -20.11
CA LEU A 17 -4.33 -3.87 -18.89
C LEU A 17 -3.47 -4.62 -17.86
N ALA A 18 -2.62 -5.54 -18.30
CA ALA A 18 -1.71 -6.29 -17.43
C ALA A 18 -0.58 -5.43 -16.85
N ALA A 19 -0.17 -4.37 -17.56
CA ALA A 19 0.83 -3.41 -17.11
C ALA A 19 0.27 -2.28 -16.23
N ALA A 20 -1.06 -2.25 -16.01
CA ALA A 20 -1.66 -1.23 -15.16
C ALA A 20 -1.15 -1.39 -13.71
N PRO A 21 -0.77 -0.29 -13.04
CA PRO A 21 -0.37 -0.35 -11.65
C PRO A 21 -1.52 -0.92 -10.82
N ALA A 22 -1.24 -1.98 -10.05
CA ALA A 22 -2.22 -2.56 -9.15
C ALA A 22 -2.65 -1.49 -8.10
N PRO A 23 -3.93 -1.43 -7.72
CA PRO A 23 -4.35 -0.56 -6.63
C PRO A 23 -3.58 -0.97 -5.37
N SER A 24 -2.80 -0.03 -4.82
CA SER A 24 -2.14 -0.25 -3.52
C SER A 24 -3.22 -0.33 -2.45
N ALA A 25 -3.28 -1.43 -1.71
CA ALA A 25 -4.18 -1.57 -0.58
C ALA A 25 -3.66 -0.71 0.59
N ALA A 26 -4.55 0.01 1.25
CA ALA A 26 -4.22 0.76 2.45
C ALA A 26 -3.62 -0.15 3.53
N GLU A 27 -2.42 0.18 4.00
CA GLU A 27 -1.70 -0.58 5.02
C GLU A 27 -2.01 -0.07 6.43
N LYS A 28 -1.90 -0.95 7.44
CA LYS A 28 -2.15 -0.64 8.84
C LYS A 28 -0.87 -0.78 9.65
N PHE A 29 -0.31 0.33 10.10
CA PHE A 29 0.91 0.36 10.90
C PHE A 29 0.59 0.47 12.39
N VAL A 30 1.29 -0.31 13.20
CA VAL A 30 1.25 -0.19 14.66
C VAL A 30 2.33 0.79 15.08
N VAL A 31 1.92 1.89 15.70
CA VAL A 31 2.86 2.94 16.13
C VAL A 31 3.80 2.39 17.21
N GLY A 32 5.11 2.59 17.02
CA GLY A 32 6.16 2.00 17.88
C GLY A 32 6.46 0.52 17.60
N GLY A 33 5.84 -0.08 16.58
CA GLY A 33 6.08 -1.45 16.16
C GLY A 33 5.83 -2.45 17.29
N LYS A 34 6.80 -3.33 17.56
CA LYS A 34 6.71 -4.34 18.63
C LYS A 34 6.55 -3.73 20.04
N LYS A 35 7.05 -2.51 20.25
CA LYS A 35 6.95 -1.81 21.53
C LYS A 35 5.62 -1.09 21.72
N ASN A 36 4.80 -1.00 20.67
CA ASN A 36 3.54 -0.27 20.65
C ASN A 36 3.70 1.20 21.08
N TRP A 37 2.59 1.83 21.46
CA TRP A 37 2.59 3.15 22.05
C TRP A 37 3.04 3.08 23.51
N ALA A 38 4.31 3.36 23.78
CA ALA A 38 4.93 3.19 25.09
C ALA A 38 6.06 4.21 25.33
N ALA A 39 6.38 4.44 26.61
CA ALA A 39 7.59 5.18 26.97
C ALA A 39 8.84 4.43 26.47
N ASN A 40 9.93 5.17 26.27
CA ASN A 40 11.21 4.65 25.77
C ASN A 40 11.16 4.05 24.34
N VAL A 41 10.26 4.59 23.50
CA VAL A 41 10.24 4.40 22.05
C VAL A 41 10.77 5.67 21.39
N ASN A 42 11.72 5.53 20.46
CA ASN A 42 12.18 6.65 19.65
C ASN A 42 11.21 6.86 18.48
N TYR A 43 10.25 7.77 18.65
CA TYR A 43 9.26 8.11 17.62
C TYR A 43 9.83 8.96 16.48
N THR A 44 11.05 9.48 16.62
CA THR A 44 11.73 10.20 15.55
C THR A 44 12.32 9.22 14.53
N THR A 45 12.88 8.08 14.98
CA THR A 45 13.47 7.07 14.09
C THR A 45 12.53 5.90 13.78
N TRP A 46 11.43 5.75 14.52
CA TRP A 46 10.40 4.77 14.22
C TRP A 46 9.85 4.88 12.77
N PRO A 47 9.49 6.06 12.25
CA PRO A 47 8.92 6.16 10.90
C PRO A 47 9.93 5.83 9.79
N ASP A 48 11.23 5.95 10.03
CA ASP A 48 12.30 5.75 9.02
C ASP A 48 12.34 4.33 8.44
N GLN A 49 11.75 3.36 9.13
CA GLN A 49 11.70 1.96 8.69
C GLN A 49 10.44 1.63 7.84
N TYR A 50 9.61 2.63 7.53
CA TYR A 50 8.35 2.45 6.82
C TYR A 50 8.18 3.46 5.66
N HIS A 51 7.43 3.05 4.65
CA HIS A 51 6.99 3.94 3.57
C HIS A 51 5.48 4.14 3.68
N PHE A 52 5.06 5.32 4.10
CA PHE A 52 3.64 5.67 4.22
C PHE A 52 3.11 6.21 2.90
N HIS A 53 1.95 5.72 2.51
CA HIS A 53 1.18 6.16 1.35
C HIS A 53 -0.13 6.79 1.81
N VAL A 54 -0.70 7.66 0.97
CA VAL A 54 -2.01 8.26 1.24
C VAL A 54 -3.05 7.15 1.33
N GLY A 55 -3.77 7.10 2.47
CA GLY A 55 -4.77 6.07 2.76
C GLY A 55 -4.33 5.06 3.84
N ASP A 56 -3.05 5.05 4.21
CA ASP A 56 -2.55 4.20 5.28
C ASP A 56 -3.04 4.65 6.67
N TRP A 57 -3.14 3.70 7.59
CA TRP A 57 -3.68 3.92 8.93
C TRP A 57 -2.61 3.70 9.99
N LEU A 58 -2.43 4.68 10.87
CA LEU A 58 -1.63 4.56 12.07
C LEU A 58 -2.54 4.21 13.25
N ARG A 59 -2.26 3.10 13.94
CA ARG A 59 -3.03 2.70 15.13
C ARG A 59 -2.14 2.39 16.32
N LYS A 60 -2.68 2.67 17.50
CA LYS A 60 -2.26 2.03 18.75
C LYS A 60 -2.81 0.61 18.79
N HIS A 61 -2.02 -0.35 19.27
CA HIS A 61 -2.56 -1.67 19.62
C HIS A 61 -3.64 -1.48 20.71
N PRO A 62 -4.74 -2.24 20.71
CA PRO A 62 -5.69 -2.23 21.81
C PRO A 62 -4.95 -2.58 23.09
N THR A 63 -4.93 -1.66 24.06
CA THR A 63 -4.58 -2.03 25.44
C THR A 63 -5.61 -3.06 25.91
N PRO A 64 -5.21 -4.25 26.38
CA PRO A 64 -6.16 -5.17 27.00
C PRO A 64 -6.87 -4.43 28.15
N PRO A 65 -8.18 -4.67 28.35
CA PRO A 65 -8.91 -4.08 29.47
C PRO A 65 -8.26 -4.47 30.81
N PRO A 66 -8.37 -3.62 31.84
CA PRO A 66 -7.78 -3.85 33.16
C PRO A 66 -8.27 -5.14 33.81
#